data_AF-A0AAD3HGQ8-F1
#
_entry.id   AF-A0AAD3HGQ8-F1
#
_cell.length_a   1.000
_cell.length_b   1.000
_cell.length_c   1.000
_cell.angle_alpha   90.00
_cell.angle_beta   90.00
_cell.angle_gamma   90.00
#
_symmetry.space_group_name_H-M   'P 1'
#
loop_
_entity.id
_entity.type
_entity.pdbx_description
1 polymer ?
#
loop_
_entity_poly.entity_id
_entity_poly.type
_entity_poly.pdbx_seq_one_letter_code
_entity_poly.pdbx_strand_id
1 'polypeptide(L)'
;GGRAGGGGAAAAARGGGCGAGGGGELAPEVREYDDYVAQHGPTGGWDPEDHEEFLAVLRSCGGDYTHTVAIVMERAVGFSRAEVMQHARWHMELVDLELRKRLALERWRRQRQQQRAAVLTSQAALGSDTAELARRERERDQRSREAEAAAAELKRAMAARWRAEKEEQQRAAAAEAAKRAEAAEAARRAELQQRQEDIKMRVQMSKLAKEQQRREAERRAAAEAAIRAALAAPTPQQRARVAERSSATFGRRQSLLAAHEEQRSRRERVQQQLLEKVHVEAPADPARLLKGTTAHMQRVEAQRQEERQARDSGFILHVAKRVVPGWRAGLQGG
;
A
#
# COMPACT_ATOMS: atom_id res chain seq x y z
N GLY A 1 -69.39 -6.03 -22.43
CA GLY A 1 -70.38 -6.08 -21.34
C GLY A 1 -69.67 -6.54 -20.10
N GLY A 2 -69.81 -5.95 -18.92
CA GLY A 2 -70.90 -5.17 -18.35
C GLY A 2 -71.02 -5.59 -16.89
N ARG A 3 -71.40 -4.64 -16.03
CA ARG A 3 -71.63 -4.70 -14.55
C ARG A 3 -70.37 -4.42 -13.70
N ALA A 4 -70.25 -3.30 -12.99
CA ALA A 4 -71.13 -2.55 -12.06
C ALA A 4 -71.15 -3.09 -10.62
N GLY A 5 -70.93 -2.17 -9.67
CA GLY A 5 -71.09 -2.31 -8.23
C GLY A 5 -69.76 -2.21 -7.49
N GLY A 6 -69.51 -1.27 -6.57
CA GLY A 6 -70.35 -0.26 -5.95
C GLY A 6 -69.50 0.34 -4.82
N GLY A 7 -69.34 1.66 -4.83
CA GLY A 7 -68.64 2.40 -3.80
C GLY A 7 -69.46 2.46 -2.51
N GLY A 8 -68.76 2.48 -1.37
CA GLY A 8 -69.35 2.60 -0.05
C GLY A 8 -68.29 3.02 0.96
N ALA A 9 -67.78 4.24 0.84
CA ALA A 9 -67.00 4.90 1.89
C ALA A 9 -67.98 5.48 2.91
N ALA A 10 -68.00 4.90 4.10
CA ALA A 10 -68.82 5.38 5.21
C ALA A 10 -68.24 6.67 5.78
N ALA A 11 -69.00 7.76 5.58
CA ALA A 11 -68.81 9.04 6.24
C ALA A 11 -69.18 8.92 7.74
N ALA A 12 -68.22 9.15 8.62
CA ALA A 12 -68.48 9.37 10.04
C ALA A 12 -68.69 10.87 10.29
N ALA A 13 -69.94 11.31 10.15
CA ALA A 13 -70.40 12.57 10.69
C ALA A 13 -70.40 12.48 12.23
N ARG A 14 -69.56 13.29 12.88
CA ARG A 14 -69.74 13.67 14.29
C ARG A 14 -69.86 15.18 14.37
N GLY A 15 -71.06 15.65 14.07
CA GLY A 15 -71.53 16.96 14.49
C GLY A 15 -71.75 16.96 16.00
N GLY A 16 -70.86 17.64 16.72
CA GLY A 16 -71.05 18.04 18.11
C GLY A 16 -71.20 19.55 18.16
N GLY A 17 -72.41 20.03 17.90
CA GLY A 17 -72.76 21.44 17.98
C GLY A 17 -73.20 21.83 19.40
N CYS A 18 -72.70 23.00 19.80
CA CYS A 18 -73.30 23.98 20.71
C CYS A 18 -73.26 23.72 22.23
N GLY A 19 -72.30 24.40 22.86
CA GLY A 19 -72.41 24.95 24.21
C GLY A 19 -71.74 26.33 24.24
N ALA A 20 -72.56 27.38 24.25
CA ALA A 20 -72.21 28.77 24.00
C ALA A 20 -71.30 29.45 25.05
N GLY A 21 -70.61 30.51 24.61
CA GLY A 21 -70.25 31.63 25.50
C GLY A 21 -68.81 32.13 25.40
N GLY A 22 -68.56 33.06 24.47
CA GLY A 22 -67.33 33.85 24.39
C GLY A 22 -66.71 33.78 23.00
N GLY A 23 -66.84 34.85 22.21
CA GLY A 23 -66.29 34.94 20.85
C GLY A 23 -64.84 34.49 20.83
N GLY A 24 -64.59 33.41 20.09
CA GLY A 24 -63.26 32.84 19.87
C GLY A 24 -62.46 33.67 18.89
N GLU A 25 -62.31 34.97 19.15
CA GLU A 25 -61.23 35.72 18.51
C GLU A 25 -59.93 35.27 19.15
N LEU A 26 -59.12 34.55 18.37
CA LEU A 26 -57.72 34.32 18.68
C LEU A 26 -57.10 35.68 19.04
N ALA A 27 -56.31 35.72 20.11
CA ALA A 27 -55.64 36.95 20.54
C ALA A 27 -54.92 37.59 19.33
N PRO A 28 -54.94 38.92 19.18
CA PRO A 28 -54.42 39.60 18.00
C PRO A 28 -52.97 39.19 17.69
N GLU A 29 -52.17 38.92 18.73
CA GLU A 29 -50.78 38.45 18.61
C GLU A 29 -50.66 37.02 18.07
N VAL A 30 -51.65 36.16 18.32
CA VAL A 30 -51.71 34.80 17.75
C VAL A 30 -52.07 34.87 16.27
N ARG A 31 -52.99 35.77 15.91
CA ARG A 31 -53.40 36.00 14.52
C ARG A 31 -52.27 36.60 13.70
N GLU A 32 -51.57 37.60 14.24
CA GLU A 32 -50.42 38.24 13.60
C GLU A 32 -49.31 37.22 13.28
N TYR A 33 -49.00 36.30 14.20
CA TYR A 33 -48.06 35.22 13.93
C TYR A 33 -48.57 34.23 12.86
N ASP A 34 -49.84 33.79 12.96
CA ASP A 34 -50.39 32.82 12.00
C ASP A 34 -50.49 33.42 10.58
N ASP A 35 -50.84 34.70 10.47
CA ASP A 35 -50.87 35.46 9.21
C ASP A 35 -49.47 35.67 8.64
N TYR A 36 -48.47 35.94 9.49
CA TYR A 36 -47.07 36.10 9.09
C TYR A 36 -46.47 34.78 8.56
N VAL A 37 -46.73 33.66 9.23
CA VAL A 37 -46.31 32.32 8.75
C VAL A 37 -47.04 31.92 7.47
N ALA A 38 -48.33 32.27 7.33
CA ALA A 38 -49.09 32.00 6.12
C ALA A 38 -48.59 32.79 4.90
N GLN A 39 -48.11 34.03 5.11
CA GLN A 39 -47.61 34.89 4.05
C GLN A 39 -46.19 34.52 3.57
N HIS A 40 -45.30 34.15 4.50
CA HIS A 40 -43.88 33.88 4.17
C HIS A 40 -43.51 32.40 4.15
N GLY A 41 -44.39 31.52 4.62
CA GLY A 41 -44.13 30.08 4.74
C GLY A 41 -43.21 29.72 5.91
N PRO A 42 -42.97 28.42 6.14
CA PRO A 42 -42.19 27.93 7.28
C PRO A 42 -40.70 28.27 7.21
N THR A 43 -40.16 28.50 6.02
CA THR A 43 -38.73 28.78 5.77
C THR A 43 -38.50 30.18 5.16
N GLY A 44 -39.50 31.05 5.13
CA GLY A 44 -39.34 32.41 4.58
C GLY A 44 -39.09 32.45 3.07
N GLY A 45 -39.38 31.35 2.35
CA GLY A 45 -39.10 31.19 0.92
C GLY A 45 -37.72 30.62 0.59
N TRP A 46 -36.92 30.24 1.60
CA TRP A 46 -35.64 29.52 1.41
C TRP A 46 -35.86 28.01 1.31
N ASP A 47 -34.91 27.34 0.65
CA ASP A 47 -34.85 25.87 0.65
C ASP A 47 -34.65 25.36 2.09
N PRO A 48 -35.28 24.23 2.49
CA PRO A 48 -35.11 23.68 3.84
C PRO A 48 -33.65 23.43 4.24
N GLU A 49 -32.79 23.00 3.31
CA GLU A 49 -31.38 22.73 3.59
C GLU A 49 -30.61 24.02 3.86
N ASP A 50 -30.80 25.05 3.01
CA ASP A 50 -30.19 26.37 3.17
C ASP A 50 -30.67 27.09 4.43
N HIS A 51 -31.96 26.94 4.76
CA HIS A 51 -32.54 27.47 5.99
C HIS A 51 -31.93 26.79 7.23
N GLU A 52 -31.74 25.47 7.21
CA GLU A 52 -31.13 24.74 8.32
C GLU A 52 -29.65 25.12 8.52
N GLU A 53 -28.90 25.34 7.44
CA GLU A 53 -27.54 25.85 7.50
C GLU A 53 -27.49 27.27 8.10
N PHE A 54 -28.36 28.17 7.65
CA PHE A 54 -28.49 29.51 8.24
C PHE A 54 -28.74 29.45 9.75
N LEU A 55 -29.64 28.58 10.20
CA LEU A 55 -29.91 28.38 11.63
C LEU A 55 -28.71 27.77 12.38
N ALA A 56 -27.95 26.87 11.75
CA ALA A 56 -26.74 26.30 12.35
C ALA A 56 -25.65 27.37 12.56
N VAL A 57 -25.48 28.26 11.59
CA VAL A 57 -24.57 29.41 11.72
C VAL A 57 -25.07 30.39 12.79
N LEU A 58 -26.38 30.69 12.82
CA LEU A 58 -26.98 31.56 13.83
C LEU A 58 -26.78 31.04 15.26
N ARG A 59 -26.97 29.73 15.47
CA ARG A 59 -26.68 29.07 16.76
C ARG A 59 -25.20 29.17 17.12
N SER A 60 -24.32 29.00 16.13
CA SER A 60 -22.86 29.10 16.34
C SER A 60 -22.41 30.52 16.69
N CYS A 61 -23.11 31.54 16.17
CA CYS A 61 -22.87 32.96 16.46
C CYS A 61 -23.61 33.47 17.71
N GLY A 62 -24.22 32.58 18.51
CA GLY A 62 -24.93 32.96 19.73
C GLY A 62 -26.17 33.85 19.49
N GLY A 63 -26.75 33.81 18.29
CA GLY A 63 -27.91 34.64 17.93
C GLY A 63 -27.57 36.02 17.35
N ASP A 64 -26.29 36.31 17.07
CA ASP A 64 -25.92 37.56 16.38
C ASP A 64 -26.18 37.46 14.87
N TYR A 65 -27.27 38.08 14.44
CA TYR A 65 -27.67 38.13 13.03
C TYR A 65 -26.67 38.86 12.14
N THR A 66 -25.92 39.85 12.65
CA THR A 66 -24.96 40.61 11.83
C THR A 66 -23.75 39.77 11.47
N HIS A 67 -23.23 39.00 12.42
CA HIS A 67 -22.15 38.04 12.20
C HIS A 67 -22.63 36.85 11.35
N THR A 68 -23.84 36.37 11.59
CA THR A 68 -24.45 35.27 10.83
C THR A 68 -24.55 35.60 9.35
N VAL A 69 -25.00 36.81 8.99
CA VAL A 69 -25.07 37.26 7.58
C VAL A 69 -23.68 37.28 6.94
N ALA A 70 -22.63 37.70 7.66
CA ALA A 70 -21.27 37.71 7.14
C ALA A 70 -20.75 36.30 6.84
N ILE A 71 -20.95 35.34 7.75
CA ILE A 71 -20.49 33.95 7.57
C ILE A 71 -21.28 33.24 6.48
N VAL A 72 -22.61 33.41 6.44
CA VAL A 72 -23.46 32.79 5.41
C VAL A 72 -23.10 33.34 4.03
N MET A 73 -22.68 34.61 3.92
CA MET A 73 -22.19 35.17 2.67
C MET A 73 -20.87 34.59 2.18
N GLU A 74 -20.01 34.11 3.08
CA GLU A 74 -18.76 33.44 2.72
C GLU A 74 -18.99 31.97 2.32
N ARG A 75 -20.06 31.34 2.83
CA ARG A 75 -20.33 29.90 2.65
C ARG A 75 -21.34 29.59 1.55
N ALA A 76 -22.40 30.39 1.45
CA ALA A 76 -23.50 30.12 0.54
C ALA A 76 -23.21 30.69 -0.85
N VAL A 77 -23.04 29.81 -1.83
CA VAL A 77 -22.82 30.18 -3.23
C VAL A 77 -24.17 30.28 -3.93
N GLY A 78 -24.56 31.47 -4.37
CA GLY A 78 -25.79 31.68 -5.15
C GLY A 78 -26.79 32.65 -4.53
N PHE A 79 -26.60 33.05 -3.26
CA PHE A 79 -27.41 34.08 -2.62
C PHE A 79 -26.73 35.46 -2.69
N SER A 80 -27.53 36.48 -2.97
CA SER A 80 -27.10 37.87 -2.85
C SER A 80 -27.12 38.32 -1.39
N ARG A 81 -26.29 39.31 -1.06
CA ARG A 81 -26.27 39.93 0.28
C ARG A 81 -27.64 40.49 0.69
N ALA A 82 -28.40 41.00 -0.26
CA ALA A 82 -29.74 41.51 -0.01
C ALA A 82 -30.70 40.39 0.42
N GLU A 83 -30.66 39.23 -0.23
CA GLU A 83 -31.50 38.07 0.10
C GLU A 83 -31.18 37.50 1.49
N VAL A 84 -29.90 37.37 1.83
CA VAL A 84 -29.49 36.88 3.18
C VAL A 84 -29.88 37.87 4.28
N MET A 85 -29.76 39.18 4.01
CA MET A 85 -30.23 40.19 4.95
C MET A 85 -31.75 40.20 5.09
N GLN A 86 -32.49 39.98 4.00
CA GLN A 86 -33.95 39.88 4.03
C GLN A 86 -34.40 38.66 4.83
N HIS A 87 -33.75 37.51 4.64
CA HIS A 87 -34.02 36.29 5.38
C HIS A 87 -33.71 36.44 6.88
N ALA A 88 -32.58 37.07 7.20
CA ALA A 88 -32.23 37.36 8.59
C ALA A 88 -33.26 38.28 9.27
N ARG A 89 -33.77 39.29 8.56
CA ARG A 89 -34.86 40.16 9.06
C ARG A 89 -36.15 39.38 9.26
N TRP A 90 -36.53 38.55 8.28
CA TRP A 90 -37.71 37.70 8.36
C TRP A 90 -37.66 36.77 9.59
N HIS A 91 -36.53 36.09 9.81
CA HIS A 91 -36.36 35.18 10.93
C HIS A 91 -36.37 35.91 12.28
N MET A 92 -35.76 37.10 12.35
CA MET A 92 -35.80 37.94 13.54
C MET A 92 -37.24 38.34 13.91
N GLU A 93 -38.04 38.75 12.92
CA GLU A 93 -39.45 39.12 13.10
C GLU A 93 -40.33 37.90 13.45
N LEU A 94 -40.06 36.73 12.85
CA LEU A 94 -40.71 35.47 13.22
C LEU A 94 -40.52 35.13 14.70
N VAL A 95 -39.27 35.24 15.19
CA VAL A 95 -38.93 34.94 16.59
C VAL A 95 -39.63 35.90 17.56
N ASP A 96 -39.72 37.19 17.22
CA ASP A 96 -40.43 38.16 18.05
C ASP A 96 -41.95 37.87 18.10
N LEU A 97 -42.56 37.55 16.95
CA LEU A 97 -43.96 37.16 16.90
C LEU A 97 -44.24 35.86 17.66
N GLU A 98 -43.36 34.87 17.60
CA GLU A 98 -43.46 33.66 18.42
C GLU A 98 -43.46 33.99 19.91
N LEU A 99 -42.58 34.88 20.35
CA LEU A 99 -42.48 35.29 21.75
C LEU A 99 -43.77 36.00 22.20
N ARG A 100 -44.28 36.94 21.40
CA ARG A 100 -45.55 37.64 21.68
C ARG A 100 -46.72 36.66 21.76
N LYS A 101 -46.82 35.71 20.82
CA LYS A 101 -47.82 34.63 20.84
C LYS A 101 -47.74 33.79 22.11
N ARG A 102 -46.54 33.35 22.52
CA ARG A 102 -46.36 32.58 23.77
C ARG A 102 -46.81 33.36 25.00
N LEU A 103 -46.41 34.64 25.10
CA LEU A 103 -46.80 35.50 26.22
C LEU A 103 -48.31 35.76 26.25
N ALA A 104 -48.96 35.99 25.10
CA ALA A 104 -50.41 36.15 25.00
C ALA A 104 -51.15 34.89 25.46
N LEU A 105 -50.71 33.71 25.02
CA LEU A 105 -51.27 32.43 25.44
C LEU A 105 -51.11 32.17 26.94
N GLU A 106 -49.95 32.50 27.51
CA GLU A 106 -49.72 32.37 28.95
C GLU A 106 -50.62 33.30 29.76
N ARG A 107 -50.75 34.57 29.34
CA ARG A 107 -51.67 35.54 29.96
C ARG A 107 -53.11 35.05 29.90
N TRP A 108 -53.55 34.57 28.74
CA TRP A 108 -54.89 34.01 28.57
C TRP A 108 -55.14 32.80 29.46
N ARG A 109 -54.19 31.85 29.55
CA ARG A 109 -54.29 30.69 30.44
C ARG A 109 -54.40 31.12 31.91
N ARG A 110 -53.57 32.08 32.34
CA ARG A 110 -53.57 32.60 33.71
C ARG A 110 -54.88 33.31 34.03
N GLN A 111 -55.40 34.14 33.12
CA GLN A 111 -56.69 34.80 33.28
C GLN A 111 -57.84 33.80 33.36
N ARG A 112 -57.85 32.77 32.51
CA ARG A 112 -58.88 31.72 32.52
C ARG A 112 -58.84 30.88 33.81
N GLN A 113 -57.64 30.63 34.34
CA GLN A 113 -57.47 29.96 35.63
C GLN A 113 -57.98 30.81 36.79
N GLN A 114 -57.69 32.11 36.78
CA GLN A 114 -58.21 33.05 37.79
C GLN A 114 -59.74 33.17 37.75
N GLN A 115 -60.34 33.23 36.55
CA GLN A 115 -61.79 33.24 36.39
C GLN A 115 -62.43 31.95 36.92
N ARG A 116 -61.85 30.78 36.62
CA ARG A 116 -62.32 29.49 37.17
C ARG A 116 -62.23 29.43 38.69
N ALA A 117 -61.13 29.93 39.25
CA ALA A 117 -60.95 29.98 40.70
C ALA A 117 -62.00 30.91 41.35
N ALA A 118 -62.24 32.09 40.77
CA ALA A 118 -63.25 33.03 41.27
C ALA A 118 -64.67 32.44 41.25
N VAL A 119 -65.04 31.73 40.18
CA VAL A 119 -66.34 31.03 40.08
C VAL A 119 -66.46 29.92 41.13
N LEU A 120 -65.39 29.16 41.38
CA LEU A 120 -65.37 28.13 42.40
C LEU A 120 -65.50 28.73 43.81
N THR A 121 -64.83 29.84 44.07
CA THR A 121 -64.93 30.57 45.35
C THR A 121 -66.32 31.16 45.56
N SER A 122 -66.96 31.72 44.52
CA SER A 122 -68.33 32.23 44.62
C SER A 122 -69.37 31.12 44.82
N GLN A 123 -69.16 29.94 44.22
CA GLN A 123 -70.03 28.77 44.43
C GLN A 123 -69.87 28.19 45.83
N ALA A 124 -68.67 28.18 46.40
CA ALA A 124 -68.42 27.76 47.78
C ALA A 124 -69.05 28.70 48.83
N ALA A 125 -69.24 29.97 48.49
CA ALA A 125 -69.86 30.96 49.39
C ALA A 125 -71.39 30.84 49.49
N LEU A 126 -72.06 30.06 48.63
CA LEU A 126 -73.52 30.03 48.48
C LEU A 126 -74.26 28.85 49.17
N GLY A 127 -73.63 28.05 50.03
CA GLY A 127 -74.36 27.31 51.09
C GLY A 127 -74.28 25.76 51.11
N SER A 128 -74.79 25.21 52.23
CA SER A 128 -74.56 23.89 52.85
C SER A 128 -74.72 22.63 51.98
N ASP A 129 -75.55 22.63 50.94
CA ASP A 129 -75.71 21.46 50.04
C ASP A 129 -74.44 21.21 49.19
N THR A 130 -73.58 22.22 49.07
CA THR A 130 -72.27 22.10 48.42
C THR A 130 -71.30 21.20 49.19
N ALA A 131 -71.44 21.06 50.51
CA ALA A 131 -70.52 20.26 51.31
C ALA A 131 -70.72 18.75 51.12
N GLU A 132 -71.98 18.28 51.04
CA GLU A 132 -72.27 16.88 50.71
C GLU A 132 -71.98 16.54 49.25
N LEU A 133 -72.30 17.45 48.32
CA LEU A 133 -71.95 17.29 46.90
C LEU A 133 -70.43 17.26 46.71
N ALA A 134 -69.68 18.15 47.38
CA ALA A 134 -68.22 18.14 47.36
C ALA A 134 -67.63 16.88 47.98
N ARG A 135 -68.25 16.30 49.02
CA ARG A 135 -67.81 15.02 49.58
C ARG A 135 -68.05 13.86 48.62
N ARG A 136 -69.22 13.79 47.98
CA ARG A 136 -69.52 12.77 46.95
C ARG A 136 -68.63 12.92 45.72
N GLU A 137 -68.32 14.14 45.31
CA GLU A 137 -67.39 14.43 44.22
C GLU A 137 -65.97 14.01 44.57
N ARG A 138 -65.50 14.29 45.80
CA ARG A 138 -64.19 13.81 46.30
C ARG A 138 -64.10 12.29 46.35
N GLU A 139 -65.14 11.60 46.83
CA GLU A 139 -65.18 10.13 46.85
C GLU A 139 -65.18 9.54 45.42
N ARG A 140 -65.89 10.17 44.48
CA ARG A 140 -65.89 9.77 43.06
C ARG A 140 -64.53 10.02 42.41
N ASP A 141 -63.91 11.16 42.68
CA ASP A 141 -62.57 11.52 42.21
C ASP A 141 -61.52 10.56 42.77
N GLN A 142 -61.65 10.18 44.04
CA GLN A 142 -60.74 9.24 44.69
C GLN A 142 -60.85 7.84 44.08
N ARG A 143 -62.08 7.36 43.85
CA ARG A 143 -62.32 6.10 43.12
C ARG A 143 -61.82 6.14 41.68
N SER A 144 -61.99 7.28 40.98
CA SER A 144 -61.46 7.46 39.63
C SER A 144 -59.93 7.43 39.61
N ARG A 145 -59.29 8.10 40.58
CA ARG A 145 -57.82 8.09 40.73
C ARG A 145 -57.28 6.71 41.06
N GLU A 146 -57.96 5.96 41.93
CA GLU A 146 -57.59 4.58 42.26
C GLU A 146 -57.74 3.65 41.05
N ALA A 147 -58.83 3.77 40.29
CA ALA A 147 -59.05 3.01 39.06
C ALA A 147 -58.01 3.36 37.98
N GLU A 148 -57.68 4.64 37.82
CA GLU A 148 -56.64 5.11 36.90
C GLU A 148 -55.25 4.63 37.32
N ALA A 149 -54.94 4.65 38.62
CA ALA A 149 -53.69 4.15 39.18
C ALA A 149 -53.55 2.64 38.92
N ALA A 150 -54.58 1.84 39.19
CA ALA A 150 -54.59 0.41 38.92
C ALA A 150 -54.44 0.10 37.42
N ALA A 151 -55.13 0.86 36.54
CA ALA A 151 -54.98 0.73 35.10
C ALA A 151 -53.56 1.12 34.63
N ALA A 152 -52.95 2.14 35.24
CA ALA A 152 -51.59 2.56 34.95
C ALA A 152 -50.57 1.49 35.40
N GLU A 153 -50.76 0.86 36.56
CA GLU A 153 -49.91 -0.25 37.01
C GLU A 153 -50.00 -1.46 36.08
N LEU A 154 -51.21 -1.85 35.66
CA LEU A 154 -51.38 -2.93 34.69
C LEU A 154 -50.68 -2.63 33.36
N LYS A 155 -50.81 -1.42 32.84
CA LYS A 155 -50.10 -0.99 31.62
C LYS A 155 -48.58 -0.99 31.80
N ARG A 156 -48.07 -0.54 32.96
CA ARG A 156 -46.64 -0.60 33.29
C ARG A 156 -46.14 -2.04 33.36
N ALA A 157 -46.90 -2.93 33.98
CA ALA A 157 -46.55 -4.35 34.08
C ALA A 157 -46.54 -5.03 32.69
N MET A 158 -47.51 -4.75 31.83
CA MET A 158 -47.52 -5.24 30.44
C MET A 158 -46.33 -4.68 29.65
N ALA A 159 -46.03 -3.39 29.76
CA ALA A 159 -44.89 -2.78 29.10
C ALA A 159 -43.56 -3.35 29.60
N ALA A 160 -43.44 -3.63 30.91
CA ALA A 160 -42.25 -4.25 31.49
C ALA A 160 -42.06 -5.69 30.95
N ARG A 161 -43.12 -6.49 30.88
CA ARG A 161 -43.08 -7.83 30.27
C ARG A 161 -42.66 -7.78 28.80
N TRP A 162 -43.26 -6.88 28.03
CA TRP A 162 -42.92 -6.70 26.61
C TRP A 162 -41.46 -6.27 26.41
N ARG A 163 -40.94 -5.36 27.25
CA ARG A 163 -39.53 -4.96 27.20
C ARG A 163 -38.60 -6.12 27.56
N ALA A 164 -38.92 -6.89 28.60
CA ALA A 164 -38.14 -8.06 28.99
C ALA A 164 -38.10 -9.11 27.89
N GLU A 165 -39.23 -9.40 27.26
CA GLU A 165 -39.32 -10.31 26.11
C GLU A 165 -38.49 -9.80 24.93
N LYS A 166 -38.56 -8.50 24.63
CA LYS A 166 -37.74 -7.88 23.58
C LYS A 166 -36.25 -7.96 23.87
N GLU A 167 -35.86 -7.74 25.12
CA GLU A 167 -34.47 -7.84 25.54
C GLU A 167 -33.96 -9.29 25.44
N GLU A 168 -34.76 -10.27 25.85
CA GLU A 168 -34.43 -11.69 25.71
C GLU A 168 -34.29 -12.09 24.23
N GLN A 169 -35.21 -11.65 23.37
CA GLN A 169 -35.12 -11.84 21.92
C GLN A 169 -33.84 -11.24 21.34
N GLN A 170 -33.48 -10.03 21.76
CA GLN A 170 -32.23 -9.38 21.32
C GLN A 170 -30.99 -10.10 21.83
N ARG A 171 -30.97 -10.55 23.09
CA ARG A 171 -29.86 -11.34 23.65
C ARG A 171 -29.71 -12.69 22.94
N ALA A 172 -30.81 -13.37 22.65
CA ALA A 172 -30.78 -14.63 21.89
C ALA A 172 -30.28 -14.40 20.46
N ALA A 173 -30.74 -13.34 19.78
CA ALA A 173 -30.26 -12.99 18.45
C ALA A 173 -28.78 -12.62 18.44
N ALA A 174 -28.31 -11.88 19.45
CA ALA A 174 -26.90 -11.52 19.61
C ALA A 174 -26.02 -12.75 19.88
N ALA A 175 -26.49 -13.68 20.73
CA ALA A 175 -25.78 -14.93 21.00
C ALA A 175 -25.68 -15.82 19.75
N GLU A 176 -26.75 -15.94 18.97
CA GLU A 176 -26.73 -16.68 17.71
C GLU A 176 -25.84 -16.00 16.65
N ALA A 177 -25.86 -14.66 16.59
CA ALA A 177 -24.95 -13.91 15.72
C ALA A 177 -23.48 -14.12 16.11
N ALA A 178 -23.17 -14.13 17.41
CA ALA A 178 -21.83 -14.39 17.92
C ALA A 178 -21.34 -15.81 17.55
N LYS A 179 -22.18 -16.83 17.76
CA LYS A 179 -21.87 -18.21 17.36
C LYS A 179 -21.62 -18.34 15.85
N ARG A 180 -22.44 -17.67 15.02
CA ARG A 180 -22.24 -17.67 13.56
C ARG A 180 -20.94 -16.99 13.16
N ALA A 181 -20.58 -15.89 13.82
CA ALA A 181 -19.32 -15.20 13.58
C ALA A 181 -18.13 -16.08 13.96
N GLU A 182 -18.18 -16.75 15.12
CA GLU A 182 -17.14 -17.68 15.56
C GLU A 182 -16.98 -18.87 14.60
N ALA A 183 -18.09 -19.48 14.16
CA ALA A 183 -18.07 -20.56 13.19
C ALA A 183 -17.50 -20.12 11.83
N ALA A 184 -17.83 -18.90 11.37
CA ALA A 184 -17.28 -18.34 10.14
C ALA A 184 -15.77 -18.08 10.25
N GLU A 185 -15.30 -17.55 11.38
CA GLU A 185 -13.88 -17.36 11.65
C GLU A 185 -13.12 -18.69 11.73
N ALA A 186 -13.70 -19.70 12.39
CA ALA A 186 -13.14 -21.04 12.44
C ALA A 186 -13.03 -21.68 11.04
N ALA A 187 -14.08 -21.54 10.21
CA ALA A 187 -14.07 -22.02 8.84
C ALA A 187 -12.99 -21.32 8.00
N ARG A 188 -12.84 -19.99 8.13
CA ARG A 188 -11.77 -19.22 7.45
C ARG A 188 -10.38 -19.69 7.87
N ARG A 189 -10.17 -19.95 9.17
CA ARG A 189 -8.89 -20.47 9.67
C ARG A 189 -8.57 -21.85 9.11
N ALA A 190 -9.55 -22.75 9.06
CA ALA A 190 -9.40 -24.07 8.48
C ALA A 190 -9.07 -24.00 6.97
N GLU A 191 -9.74 -23.13 6.23
CA GLU A 191 -9.46 -22.92 4.80
C GLU A 191 -8.04 -22.40 4.57
N LEU A 192 -7.58 -21.44 5.40
CA LEU A 192 -6.21 -20.93 5.31
C LEU A 192 -5.18 -22.03 5.61
N GLN A 193 -5.45 -22.90 6.58
CA GLN A 193 -4.58 -24.05 6.88
C GLN A 193 -4.50 -25.01 5.70
N GLN A 194 -5.63 -25.38 5.10
CA GLN A 194 -5.67 -26.23 3.91
C GLN A 194 -4.89 -25.60 2.75
N ARG A 195 -5.09 -24.30 2.48
CA ARG A 195 -4.33 -23.59 1.44
C ARG A 195 -2.82 -23.61 1.73
N GLN A 196 -2.41 -23.45 2.98
CA GLN A 196 -0.99 -23.53 3.36
C GLN A 196 -0.42 -24.94 3.15
N GLU A 197 -1.18 -25.98 3.49
CA GLU A 197 -0.80 -27.38 3.26
C GLU A 197 -0.66 -27.67 1.76
N ASP A 198 -1.63 -27.24 0.95
CA ASP A 198 -1.58 -27.37 -0.50
C ASP A 198 -0.36 -26.66 -1.11
N ILE A 199 -0.06 -25.44 -0.65
CA ILE A 199 1.13 -24.70 -1.10
C ILE A 199 2.40 -25.45 -0.69
N LYS A 200 2.49 -25.95 0.55
CA LYS A 200 3.64 -26.73 1.01
C LYS A 200 3.84 -27.98 0.15
N MET A 201 2.77 -28.72 -0.14
CA MET A 201 2.81 -29.90 -1.01
C MET A 201 3.26 -29.55 -2.44
N ARG A 202 2.72 -28.48 -3.03
CA ARG A 202 3.14 -28.02 -4.38
C ARG A 202 4.61 -27.64 -4.42
N VAL A 203 5.11 -26.95 -3.39
CA VAL A 203 6.52 -26.57 -3.28
C VAL A 203 7.41 -27.82 -3.14
N GLN A 204 7.01 -28.79 -2.32
CA GLN A 204 7.74 -30.05 -2.18
C GLN A 204 7.78 -30.83 -3.51
N MET A 205 6.65 -30.95 -4.20
CA MET A 205 6.57 -31.59 -5.52
C MET A 205 7.45 -30.87 -6.55
N SER A 206 7.44 -29.53 -6.56
CA SER A 206 8.31 -28.75 -7.46
C SER A 206 9.80 -28.95 -7.16
N LYS A 207 10.18 -29.01 -5.87
CA LYS A 207 11.55 -29.31 -5.46
C LYS A 207 12.01 -30.69 -5.92
N LEU A 208 11.19 -31.71 -5.69
CA LEU A 208 11.47 -33.08 -6.12
C LEU A 208 11.57 -33.18 -7.65
N ALA A 209 10.66 -32.54 -8.39
CA ALA A 209 10.70 -32.51 -9.85
C ALA A 209 11.97 -31.83 -10.38
N LYS A 210 12.38 -30.69 -9.79
CA LYS A 210 13.64 -30.02 -10.16
C LYS A 210 14.86 -30.87 -9.85
N GLU A 211 14.87 -31.56 -8.72
CA GLU A 211 15.97 -32.46 -8.37
C GLU A 211 16.05 -33.66 -9.33
N GLN A 212 14.91 -34.25 -9.68
CA GLN A 212 14.85 -35.32 -10.69
C GLN A 212 15.33 -34.84 -12.05
N GLN A 213 14.87 -33.68 -12.52
CA GLN A 213 15.33 -33.07 -13.77
C GLN A 213 16.84 -32.82 -13.75
N ARG A 214 17.39 -32.35 -12.63
CA ARG A 214 18.84 -32.15 -12.48
C ARG A 214 19.60 -33.48 -12.56
N ARG A 215 19.13 -34.52 -11.85
CA ARG A 215 19.74 -35.86 -11.91
C ARG A 215 19.66 -36.45 -13.32
N GLU A 216 18.55 -36.28 -14.02
CA GLU A 216 18.42 -36.72 -15.41
C GLU A 216 19.34 -35.95 -16.35
N ALA A 217 19.46 -34.63 -16.18
CA ALA A 217 20.39 -33.81 -16.95
C ALA A 217 21.85 -34.22 -16.70
N GLU A 218 22.23 -34.48 -15.44
CA GLU A 218 23.56 -34.99 -15.09
C GLU A 218 23.81 -36.37 -15.72
N ARG A 219 22.82 -37.27 -15.71
CA ARG A 219 22.91 -38.57 -16.39
C ARG A 219 23.05 -38.43 -17.91
N ARG A 220 22.29 -37.55 -18.54
CA ARG A 220 22.39 -37.27 -19.99
C ARG A 220 23.74 -36.67 -20.34
N ALA A 221 24.21 -35.69 -19.59
CA ALA A 221 25.53 -35.08 -19.78
C ALA A 221 26.66 -36.11 -19.59
N ALA A 222 26.56 -37.00 -18.60
CA ALA A 222 27.52 -38.08 -18.40
C ALA A 222 27.50 -39.09 -19.57
N ALA A 223 26.33 -39.44 -20.09
CA ALA A 223 26.19 -40.31 -21.26
C ALA A 223 26.77 -39.66 -22.52
N GLU A 224 26.49 -38.39 -22.77
CA GLU A 224 27.06 -37.63 -23.88
C GLU A 224 28.58 -37.51 -23.77
N ALA A 225 29.10 -37.24 -22.57
CA ALA A 225 30.53 -37.20 -22.30
C ALA A 225 31.18 -38.58 -22.56
N ALA A 226 30.54 -39.67 -22.16
CA ALA A 226 31.02 -41.03 -22.41
C ALA A 226 31.04 -41.36 -23.92
N ILE A 227 29.99 -41.00 -24.66
CA ILE A 227 29.93 -41.16 -26.13
C ILE A 227 31.03 -40.33 -26.79
N ARG A 228 31.19 -39.06 -26.39
CA ARG A 228 32.24 -38.18 -26.92
C ARG A 228 33.63 -38.73 -26.62
N ALA A 229 33.86 -39.26 -25.42
CA ALA A 229 35.12 -39.88 -25.05
C ALA A 229 35.40 -41.14 -25.88
N ALA A 230 34.38 -41.97 -26.12
CA ALA A 230 34.49 -43.16 -26.97
C ALA A 230 34.80 -42.80 -28.43
N LEU A 231 34.19 -41.75 -28.98
CA LEU A 231 34.47 -41.24 -30.33
C LEU A 231 35.84 -40.57 -30.44
N ALA A 232 36.30 -39.89 -29.38
CA ALA A 232 37.61 -39.24 -29.33
C ALA A 232 38.76 -40.24 -29.06
N ALA A 233 38.45 -41.44 -28.57
CA ALA A 233 39.46 -42.46 -28.31
C ALA A 233 40.14 -42.86 -29.64
N PRO A 234 41.47 -42.68 -29.76
CA PRO A 234 42.18 -42.97 -31.01
C PRO A 234 42.07 -44.46 -31.34
N THR A 235 41.84 -44.79 -32.61
CA THR A 235 41.71 -46.20 -33.03
C THR A 235 43.01 -46.97 -32.79
N PRO A 236 42.97 -48.31 -32.65
CA PRO A 236 44.19 -49.11 -32.45
C PRO A 236 45.24 -48.88 -33.55
N GLN A 237 44.80 -48.67 -34.80
CA GLN A 237 45.66 -48.35 -35.93
C GLN A 237 46.30 -46.96 -35.81
N GLN A 238 45.56 -45.95 -35.35
CA GLN A 238 46.11 -44.61 -35.08
C GLN A 238 47.14 -44.66 -33.95
N ARG A 239 46.86 -45.40 -32.87
CA ARG A 239 47.82 -45.63 -31.77
C ARG A 239 49.09 -46.32 -32.27
N ALA A 240 48.96 -47.37 -33.08
CA ALA A 240 50.10 -48.07 -33.67
C ALA A 240 50.94 -47.15 -34.56
N ARG A 241 50.31 -46.35 -35.44
CA ARG A 241 51.01 -45.40 -36.31
C ARG A 241 51.76 -44.32 -35.52
N VAL A 242 51.18 -43.82 -34.42
CA VAL A 242 51.85 -42.85 -33.54
C VAL A 242 53.00 -43.50 -32.77
N ALA A 243 52.81 -44.73 -32.27
CA ALA A 243 53.86 -45.49 -31.59
C ALA A 243 55.04 -45.79 -32.52
N GLU A 244 54.78 -46.23 -33.75
CA GLU A 244 55.79 -46.49 -34.78
C GLU A 244 56.55 -45.21 -35.16
N ARG A 245 55.85 -44.10 -35.36
CA ARG A 245 56.49 -42.81 -35.63
C ARG A 245 57.37 -42.37 -34.46
N SER A 246 56.90 -42.57 -33.24
CA SER A 246 57.63 -42.22 -32.02
C SER A 246 58.87 -43.09 -31.86
N SER A 247 58.77 -44.41 -32.11
CA SER A 247 59.90 -45.33 -32.05
C SER A 247 60.91 -45.06 -33.17
N ALA A 248 60.46 -44.74 -34.38
CA ALA A 248 61.33 -44.35 -35.50
C ALA A 248 62.07 -43.03 -35.20
N THR A 249 61.38 -42.04 -34.64
CA THR A 249 61.99 -40.77 -34.23
C THR A 249 63.02 -40.97 -33.12
N PHE A 250 62.69 -41.82 -32.14
CA PHE A 250 63.59 -42.20 -31.06
C PHE A 250 64.82 -42.95 -31.58
N GLY A 251 64.64 -43.93 -32.46
CA GLY A 251 65.73 -44.69 -33.08
C GLY A 251 66.66 -43.81 -33.91
N ARG A 252 66.11 -42.86 -34.70
CA ARG A 252 66.91 -41.86 -35.43
C ARG A 252 67.73 -40.98 -34.48
N ARG A 253 67.16 -40.57 -33.35
CA ARG A 253 67.89 -39.79 -32.34
C ARG A 253 69.03 -40.62 -31.74
N GLN A 254 68.78 -41.89 -31.43
CA GLN A 254 69.78 -42.79 -30.89
C GLN A 254 70.93 -43.04 -31.88
N SER A 255 70.63 -43.24 -33.17
CA SER A 255 71.68 -43.42 -34.19
C SER A 255 72.52 -42.16 -34.41
N LEU A 256 71.91 -40.98 -34.36
CA LEU A 256 72.64 -39.71 -34.42
C LEU A 256 73.58 -39.54 -33.22
N LEU A 257 73.14 -39.89 -32.01
CA LEU A 257 73.98 -39.86 -30.83
C LEU A 257 75.14 -40.86 -30.94
N ALA A 258 74.87 -42.09 -31.36
CA ALA A 258 75.90 -43.11 -31.57
C ALA A 258 76.93 -42.69 -32.64
N ALA A 259 76.48 -42.12 -33.76
CA ALA A 259 77.38 -41.62 -34.80
C ALA A 259 78.24 -40.45 -34.31
N HIS A 260 77.67 -39.56 -33.48
CA HIS A 260 78.39 -38.46 -32.87
C HIS A 260 79.44 -38.96 -31.85
N GLU A 261 79.11 -39.96 -31.04
CA GLU A 261 80.05 -40.63 -30.13
C GLU A 261 81.17 -41.34 -30.90
N GLU A 262 80.85 -42.02 -32.00
CA GLU A 262 81.85 -42.66 -32.84
C GLU A 262 82.77 -41.62 -33.49
N GLN A 263 82.22 -40.52 -34.02
CA GLN A 263 83.03 -39.43 -34.56
C GLN A 263 83.93 -38.82 -33.49
N ARG A 264 83.43 -38.64 -32.27
CA ARG A 264 84.21 -38.16 -31.13
C ARG A 264 85.35 -39.13 -30.80
N SER A 265 85.08 -40.42 -30.67
CA SER A 265 86.12 -41.41 -30.38
C SER A 265 87.15 -41.52 -31.52
N ARG A 266 86.75 -41.41 -32.79
CA ARG A 266 87.67 -41.34 -33.93
C ARG A 266 88.56 -40.09 -33.87
N ARG A 267 87.99 -38.92 -33.56
CA ARG A 267 88.74 -37.68 -33.36
C ARG A 267 89.74 -37.81 -32.21
N GLU A 268 89.31 -38.39 -31.09
CA GLU A 268 90.16 -38.64 -29.92
C GLU A 268 91.32 -39.60 -30.29
N ARG A 269 91.08 -40.66 -31.07
CA ARG A 269 92.13 -41.56 -31.57
C ARG A 269 93.12 -40.87 -32.49
N VAL A 270 92.64 -40.08 -33.46
CA VAL A 270 93.51 -39.31 -34.36
C VAL A 270 94.32 -38.28 -33.58
N GLN A 271 93.70 -37.60 -32.60
CA GLN A 271 94.38 -36.66 -31.73
C GLN A 271 95.46 -37.35 -30.89
N GLN A 272 95.19 -38.53 -30.33
CA GLN A 272 96.19 -39.32 -29.61
C GLN A 272 97.37 -39.70 -30.51
N GLN A 273 97.10 -40.16 -31.74
CA GLN A 273 98.17 -40.47 -32.72
C GLN A 273 98.97 -39.23 -33.13
N LEU A 274 98.34 -38.06 -33.24
CA LEU A 274 99.03 -36.80 -33.53
C LEU A 274 99.86 -36.34 -32.34
N LEU A 275 99.36 -36.46 -31.11
CA LEU A 275 100.12 -36.13 -29.90
C LEU A 275 101.34 -37.04 -29.73
N GLU A 276 101.22 -38.32 -30.09
CA GLU A 276 102.35 -39.27 -30.11
C GLU A 276 103.39 -38.90 -31.16
N LYS A 277 102.97 -38.48 -32.36
CA LYS A 277 103.87 -38.11 -33.48
C LYS A 277 104.47 -36.72 -33.37
N VAL A 278 103.75 -35.78 -32.76
CA VAL A 278 104.13 -34.36 -32.62
C VAL A 278 104.56 -34.11 -31.19
N HIS A 279 105.61 -34.80 -30.74
CA HIS A 279 106.37 -34.35 -29.59
C HIS A 279 107.44 -33.39 -30.10
N VAL A 280 107.07 -32.11 -30.27
CA VAL A 280 108.02 -31.05 -30.58
C VAL A 280 108.40 -30.39 -29.27
N GLU A 281 109.61 -30.70 -28.78
CA GLU A 281 110.25 -29.91 -27.73
C GLU A 281 110.65 -28.56 -28.33
N ALA A 282 109.72 -27.61 -28.30
CA ALA A 282 110.02 -26.23 -28.66
C ALA A 282 110.76 -25.57 -27.49
N PRO A 283 111.94 -24.95 -27.72
CA PRO A 283 112.66 -24.25 -26.66
C PRO A 283 111.80 -23.09 -26.13
N ALA A 284 111.80 -22.92 -24.81
CA ALA A 284 111.06 -21.86 -24.16
C ALA A 284 111.66 -20.49 -24.52
N ASP A 285 111.01 -19.75 -25.43
CA ASP A 285 111.33 -18.35 -25.72
C ASP A 285 110.56 -17.45 -24.72
N PRO A 286 111.24 -16.83 -23.73
CA PRO A 286 110.61 -15.95 -22.75
C PRO A 286 110.03 -14.67 -23.38
N ALA A 287 110.49 -14.27 -24.57
CA ALA A 287 109.97 -13.08 -25.27
C ALA A 287 108.69 -13.37 -26.07
N ARG A 288 108.27 -14.64 -26.21
CA ARG A 288 107.08 -15.02 -26.98
C ARG A 288 105.78 -14.44 -26.40
N LEU A 289 105.69 -14.34 -25.07
CA LEU A 289 104.50 -13.78 -24.40
C LEU A 289 104.39 -12.26 -24.56
N LEU A 290 105.53 -11.58 -24.81
CA LEU A 290 105.58 -10.12 -24.97
C LEU A 290 105.36 -9.67 -26.42
N LYS A 291 105.49 -10.59 -27.40
CA LYS A 291 105.20 -10.32 -28.80
C LYS A 291 103.71 -10.55 -29.06
N GLY A 292 103.00 -9.53 -29.51
CA GLY A 292 101.63 -9.67 -30.00
C GLY A 292 101.57 -10.73 -31.10
N THR A 293 100.48 -11.52 -31.15
CA THR A 293 100.28 -12.45 -32.27
C THR A 293 100.24 -11.68 -33.58
N THR A 294 100.65 -12.29 -34.69
CA THR A 294 100.59 -11.68 -36.03
C THR A 294 99.20 -11.09 -36.32
N ALA A 295 98.15 -11.82 -35.94
CA ALA A 295 96.77 -11.34 -36.04
C ALA A 295 96.47 -10.12 -35.14
N HIS A 296 97.07 -10.02 -33.95
CA HIS A 296 96.94 -8.83 -33.11
C HIS A 296 97.66 -7.63 -33.72
N MET A 297 98.88 -7.81 -34.23
CA MET A 297 99.63 -6.73 -34.91
C MET A 297 98.87 -6.21 -36.14
N GLN A 298 98.32 -7.10 -36.96
CA GLN A 298 97.51 -6.73 -38.12
C GLN A 298 96.24 -5.95 -37.74
N ARG A 299 95.59 -6.30 -36.62
CA ARG A 299 94.41 -5.55 -36.13
C ARG A 299 94.79 -4.15 -35.66
N VAL A 300 95.92 -3.99 -34.97
CA VAL A 300 96.41 -2.68 -34.53
C VAL A 300 96.81 -1.80 -35.72
N GLU A 301 97.41 -2.40 -36.75
CA GLU A 301 97.71 -1.71 -38.01
C GLU A 301 96.44 -1.28 -38.75
N ALA A 302 95.43 -2.15 -38.83
CA ALA A 302 94.14 -1.83 -39.45
C ALA A 302 93.45 -0.66 -38.72
N GLN A 303 93.42 -0.68 -37.38
CA GLN A 303 92.85 0.43 -36.58
C GLN A 303 93.60 1.75 -36.80
N ARG A 304 94.94 1.72 -36.85
CA ARG A 304 95.74 2.92 -37.16
C ARG A 304 95.49 3.46 -38.58
N GLN A 305 95.16 2.59 -39.53
CA GLN A 305 94.81 3.00 -40.89
C GLN A 305 93.41 3.61 -40.95
N GLU A 306 92.45 3.07 -40.20
CA GLU A 306 91.09 3.60 -40.07
C GLU A 306 91.07 4.99 -39.39
N GLU A 307 91.86 5.19 -38.33
CA GLU A 307 91.98 6.49 -37.65
C GLU A 307 92.56 7.62 -38.55
N ARG A 308 93.38 7.26 -39.55
CA ARG A 308 93.95 8.23 -40.50
C ARG A 308 92.97 8.64 -41.62
N GLN A 309 91.88 7.89 -41.84
CA GLN A 309 90.97 8.10 -42.98
C GLN A 309 89.62 8.76 -42.64
N ALA A 310 89.41 9.23 -41.41
CA ALA A 310 88.15 9.87 -41.03
C ALA A 310 88.07 11.36 -41.45
N ARG A 311 87.70 11.61 -42.72
CA ARG A 311 87.02 12.86 -43.15
C ARG A 311 85.84 12.52 -44.07
N ASP A 312 84.66 13.00 -43.67
CA ASP A 312 83.48 13.29 -44.48
C ASP A 312 82.79 12.15 -45.26
N SER A 313 82.19 11.19 -44.56
CA SER A 313 80.98 10.54 -45.10
C SER A 313 79.86 10.49 -44.06
N GLY A 314 78.90 11.40 -44.21
CA GLY A 314 77.72 11.56 -43.35
C GLY A 314 76.68 10.47 -43.54
N PHE A 315 77.05 9.21 -43.36
CA PHE A 315 76.12 8.08 -43.48
C PHE A 315 75.49 7.74 -42.13
N ILE A 316 74.40 8.43 -41.77
CA ILE A 316 73.56 8.06 -40.64
C ILE A 316 72.66 6.90 -41.07
N LEU A 317 72.99 5.67 -40.63
CA LEU A 317 72.11 4.50 -40.75
C LEU A 317 70.92 4.67 -39.79
N HIS A 318 69.77 5.09 -40.33
CA HIS A 318 68.51 4.98 -39.60
C HIS A 318 68.15 3.50 -39.40
N VAL A 319 68.39 2.99 -38.19
CA VAL A 319 67.92 1.67 -37.77
C VAL A 319 66.45 1.78 -37.32
N ALA A 320 65.53 1.12 -38.02
CA ALA A 320 64.13 1.08 -37.61
C ALA A 320 63.97 0.40 -36.24
N LYS A 321 63.28 1.06 -35.30
CA LYS A 321 62.95 0.50 -33.98
C LYS A 321 62.07 -0.75 -34.18
N ARG A 322 62.48 -1.87 -33.59
CA ARG A 322 61.70 -3.12 -33.59
C ARG A 322 60.40 -2.92 -32.81
N VAL A 323 59.27 -3.30 -33.40
CA VAL A 323 57.96 -3.32 -32.74
C VAL A 323 57.99 -4.33 -31.60
N VAL A 324 57.68 -3.88 -30.39
CA VAL A 324 57.57 -4.75 -29.21
C VAL A 324 56.21 -5.45 -29.25
N PRO A 325 56.15 -6.80 -29.25
CA PRO A 325 54.90 -7.54 -29.26
C PRO A 325 54.04 -7.25 -28.01
N GLY A 326 52.71 -7.22 -28.16
CA GLY A 326 51.76 -6.75 -27.13
C GLY A 326 51.82 -7.45 -25.77
N TRP A 327 52.33 -8.69 -25.70
CA TRP A 327 52.54 -9.40 -24.43
C TRP A 327 53.73 -8.89 -23.59
N ARG A 328 54.53 -7.95 -24.13
CA ARG A 328 55.59 -7.22 -23.41
C ARG A 328 55.21 -5.78 -23.08
N ALA A 329 54.00 -5.32 -23.44
CA ALA A 329 53.51 -4.01 -23.05
C ALA A 329 53.27 -3.99 -21.52
N GLY A 330 54.18 -3.34 -20.78
CA GLY A 330 54.14 -3.26 -19.32
C GLY A 330 55.42 -3.70 -18.58
N LEU A 331 56.43 -4.22 -19.29
CA LEU A 331 57.73 -4.60 -18.70
C LEU A 331 58.84 -3.55 -18.88
N GLN A 332 58.53 -2.34 -19.36
CA GLN A 332 59.48 -1.22 -19.39
C GLN A 332 59.17 -0.28 -18.23
N GLY A 333 59.90 -0.46 -17.14
CA GLY A 333 60.02 0.53 -16.07
C GLY A 333 61.33 1.30 -16.20
N GLY A 334 61.29 2.58 -15.81
CA GLY A 334 62.46 3.41 -15.45
C GLY A 334 63.20 4.04 -16.61
#